data_AF-A0A358TUP1-F1
#
_entry.id   AF-A0A358TUP1-F1
#
_cell.length_a   1.000
_cell.length_b   1.000
_cell.length_c   1.000
_cell.angle_alpha   90.00
_cell.angle_beta   90.00
_cell.angle_gamma   90.00
#
_symmetry.space_group_name_H-M   'P 1'
#
loop_
_entity.id
_entity.type
_entity.pdbx_description
1 polymer ?
#
loop_
_entity_poly.entity_id
_entity_poly.type
_entity_poly.pdbx_seq_one_letter_code
_entity_poly.pdbx_strand_id
1 'polypeptide(L)'
;MARNSWLFILLIVVFGLSGCGTRVFDGQQVNKEEKIIIKFSHVVEENTPKGLAAIRFANLIRERSGGSIEVQVFPNSQLFKDGEEFEALSRGDVQMIAPATSKVSQLFPQWQIWDLPYFFSNLESVHQIMDG
;
A
#
# COMPACT_ATOMS: atom_id res chain seq x y z
N MET A 1 -59.51 35.52 -13.65
CA MET A 1 -58.17 35.70 -13.03
C MET A 1 -57.59 34.33 -12.68
N ALA A 2 -57.20 33.51 -13.67
CA ALA A 2 -56.64 32.16 -13.43
C ALA A 2 -55.94 31.54 -14.65
N ARG A 3 -55.31 32.33 -15.54
CA ARG A 3 -54.78 31.81 -16.82
C ARG A 3 -53.26 31.56 -16.86
N ASN A 4 -52.52 31.96 -15.83
CA ASN A 4 -51.04 31.91 -15.83
C ASN A 4 -50.43 31.10 -14.65
N SER A 5 -51.25 30.41 -13.84
CA SER A 5 -50.77 29.69 -12.65
C SER A 5 -50.02 28.38 -12.98
N TRP A 6 -50.26 27.80 -14.15
CA TRP A 6 -49.59 26.56 -14.59
C TRP A 6 -48.16 26.78 -15.08
N LEU A 7 -47.87 27.97 -15.63
CA LEU A 7 -46.52 28.34 -16.07
C LEU A 7 -45.54 28.46 -14.89
N PHE A 8 -46.01 28.90 -13.72
CA PHE A 8 -45.18 28.98 -12.52
C PHE A 8 -44.87 27.61 -11.91
N ILE A 9 -45.81 26.66 -11.95
CA ILE A 9 -45.61 25.30 -11.43
C ILE A 9 -44.61 24.53 -12.30
N LEU A 10 -44.68 24.70 -13.63
CA LEU A 10 -43.74 24.09 -14.57
C LEU A 10 -42.31 24.64 -14.39
N LEU A 11 -42.17 25.92 -14.04
CA LEU A 11 -40.86 26.56 -13.82
C LEU A 11 -40.19 26.09 -12.51
N ILE A 12 -40.98 25.78 -11.48
CA ILE A 12 -40.50 25.24 -10.20
C ILE A 12 -40.05 23.77 -10.35
N VAL A 13 -40.74 22.96 -11.17
CA VAL A 13 -40.36 21.56 -11.43
C VAL A 13 -39.06 21.48 -12.24
N VAL A 14 -38.84 22.40 -13.18
CA VAL A 14 -37.59 22.46 -13.96
C VAL A 14 -36.40 22.87 -13.07
N PHE A 15 -36.59 23.78 -12.11
CA PHE A 15 -35.54 24.15 -11.14
C PHE A 15 -35.30 23.08 -10.06
N GLY A 16 -36.30 22.26 -9.74
CA GLY A 16 -36.18 21.17 -8.77
C GLY A 16 -35.36 19.97 -9.24
N LEU A 17 -35.18 19.78 -10.56
CA LEU A 17 -34.42 18.68 -11.16
C LEU A 17 -32.91 18.95 -11.29
N SER A 18 -32.46 20.19 -11.08
CA SER A 18 -31.03 20.54 -11.03
C SER A 18 -30.38 20.29 -9.65
N GLY A 19 -31.15 19.75 -8.70
CA GLY A 19 -30.73 19.46 -7.33
C GLY A 19 -30.01 18.12 -7.10
N CYS A 20 -29.47 17.49 -8.15
CA CYS A 20 -28.50 16.41 -7.94
C CYS A 20 -27.16 17.06 -7.59
N GLY A 21 -27.01 17.42 -6.32
CA GLY A 21 -25.83 18.06 -5.78
C GLY A 21 -24.57 17.29 -6.17
N THR A 22 -23.52 18.05 -6.51
CA THR A 22 -22.16 17.57 -6.72
C THR A 22 -21.81 16.57 -5.62
N ARG A 23 -21.78 15.28 -5.98
CA ARG A 23 -21.18 14.25 -5.13
C ARG A 23 -19.74 14.70 -4.89
N VAL A 24 -19.38 14.87 -3.63
CA VAL A 24 -18.00 15.06 -3.21
C VAL A 24 -17.23 13.88 -3.81
N PHE A 25 -16.33 14.18 -4.75
CA PHE A 25 -15.43 13.20 -5.32
C PHE A 25 -14.37 12.89 -4.26
N ASP A 26 -14.72 12.01 -3.33
CA ASP A 26 -13.74 11.36 -2.47
C ASP A 26 -12.93 10.40 -3.35
N GLY A 27 -11.67 10.75 -3.62
CA GLY A 27 -10.70 9.89 -4.34
C GLY A 27 -10.29 8.63 -3.56
N GLN A 28 -11.18 8.12 -2.72
CA GLN A 28 -11.03 6.96 -1.85
C GLN A 28 -12.18 5.96 -2.03
N GLN A 29 -13.05 6.15 -3.02
CA GLN A 29 -14.03 5.12 -3.38
C GLN A 29 -13.33 3.95 -4.07
N VAL A 30 -12.84 3.01 -3.26
CA VAL A 30 -12.41 1.70 -3.76
C VAL A 30 -13.67 0.98 -4.24
N ASN A 31 -13.87 0.94 -5.56
CA ASN A 31 -14.89 0.09 -6.14
C ASN A 31 -14.61 -1.35 -5.67
N LYS A 32 -15.63 -2.09 -5.23
CA LYS A 32 -15.50 -3.49 -4.79
C LYS A 32 -14.92 -4.40 -5.90
N GLU A 33 -14.93 -3.91 -7.14
CA GLU A 33 -14.37 -4.54 -8.33
C GLU A 33 -12.91 -4.14 -8.62
N GLU A 34 -12.39 -3.07 -8.00
CA GLU A 34 -11.03 -2.59 -8.21
C GLU A 34 -10.06 -3.30 -7.27
N LYS A 35 -9.13 -4.07 -7.84
CA LYS A 35 -8.11 -4.79 -7.08
C LYS A 35 -7.12 -3.80 -6.46
N ILE A 36 -6.77 -4.02 -5.20
CA ILE A 36 -5.65 -3.33 -4.55
C ILE A 36 -4.35 -3.97 -5.03
N ILE A 37 -3.49 -3.20 -5.70
CA ILE A 37 -2.18 -3.66 -6.16
C ILE A 37 -1.10 -3.20 -5.19
N ILE A 38 -0.31 -4.14 -4.68
CA ILE A 38 0.87 -3.87 -3.85
C ILE A 38 2.09 -4.27 -4.67
N LYS A 39 2.86 -3.28 -5.15
CA LYS A 39 4.17 -3.54 -5.73
C LYS A 39 5.19 -3.72 -4.61
N PHE A 40 5.76 -4.91 -4.51
CA PHE A 40 6.75 -5.28 -3.52
C PHE A 40 8.13 -5.38 -4.18
N SER A 41 8.95 -4.34 -4.03
CA SER A 41 10.34 -4.30 -4.53
C SER A 41 11.32 -4.84 -3.50
N HIS A 42 12.25 -5.70 -3.91
CA HIS A 42 13.39 -6.09 -3.09
C HIS A 42 14.64 -6.43 -3.90
N VAL A 43 15.80 -6.33 -3.25
CA VAL A 43 17.09 -6.28 -3.95
C VAL A 43 17.76 -7.63 -4.21
N VAL A 44 17.34 -8.69 -3.51
CA VAL A 44 17.94 -10.03 -3.61
C VAL A 44 17.23 -10.92 -4.64
N GLU A 45 17.88 -12.01 -5.04
CA GLU A 45 17.30 -13.00 -5.96
C GLU A 45 16.05 -13.70 -5.39
N GLU A 46 15.21 -14.17 -6.31
CA GLU A 46 13.92 -14.83 -6.03
C GLU A 46 14.07 -16.09 -5.17
N ASN A 47 15.11 -16.89 -5.41
CA ASN A 47 15.34 -18.18 -4.73
C ASN A 47 16.01 -18.04 -3.35
N THR A 48 16.27 -16.82 -2.88
CA THR A 48 16.77 -16.58 -1.53
C THR A 48 15.66 -16.75 -0.49
N PRO A 49 15.96 -16.97 0.79
CA PRO A 49 14.94 -17.03 1.84
C PRO A 49 14.00 -15.82 1.85
N LYS A 50 14.51 -14.61 1.58
CA LYS A 50 13.68 -13.39 1.49
C LYS A 50 12.78 -13.40 0.25
N GLY A 51 13.30 -13.80 -0.92
CA GLY A 51 12.51 -13.89 -2.14
C GLY A 51 11.39 -14.93 -2.03
N LEU A 52 11.69 -16.11 -1.49
CA LEU A 52 10.70 -17.15 -1.22
C LEU A 52 9.65 -16.69 -0.21
N ALA A 53 10.05 -15.95 0.83
CA ALA A 53 9.12 -15.36 1.79
C ALA A 53 8.20 -14.31 1.15
N ALA A 54 8.72 -13.46 0.25
CA ALA A 54 7.93 -12.46 -0.47
C ALA A 54 6.88 -13.12 -1.38
N ILE A 55 7.25 -14.19 -2.10
CA ILE A 55 6.31 -14.98 -2.91
C ILE A 55 5.25 -15.65 -2.04
N ARG A 56 5.66 -16.25 -0.92
CA ARG A 56 4.72 -16.87 0.02
C ARG A 56 3.76 -15.84 0.61
N PHE A 57 4.26 -14.65 0.96
CA PHE A 57 3.44 -13.52 1.40
C PHE A 57 2.40 -13.15 0.34
N ALA A 58 2.82 -12.99 -0.92
CA ALA A 58 1.91 -12.68 -2.02
C ALA A 58 0.80 -13.73 -2.19
N ASN A 59 1.14 -15.01 -2.08
CA ASN A 59 0.16 -16.11 -2.14
C ASN A 59 -0.82 -16.09 -0.97
N LEU A 60 -0.34 -15.87 0.26
CA LEU A 60 -1.18 -15.82 1.45
C LEU A 60 -2.15 -14.63 1.42
N ILE A 61 -1.68 -13.48 0.92
CA ILE A 61 -2.54 -12.30 0.75
C ILE A 61 -3.64 -12.61 -0.26
N ARG A 62 -3.28 -13.12 -1.44
CA ARG A 62 -4.26 -13.48 -2.48
C ARG A 62 -5.32 -14.46 -1.97
N GLU A 63 -4.91 -15.48 -1.21
CA GLU A 63 -5.82 -16.47 -0.62
C GLU A 63 -6.76 -15.83 0.40
N ARG A 64 -6.21 -15.09 1.38
CA ARG A 64 -6.99 -14.50 2.47
C ARG A 64 -7.87 -13.33 2.03
N SER A 65 -7.47 -12.62 0.98
CA SER A 65 -8.24 -11.51 0.42
C SER A 65 -9.27 -11.97 -0.62
N GLY A 66 -9.35 -13.26 -0.95
CA GLY A 66 -10.18 -13.75 -2.04
C GLY A 66 -9.86 -13.10 -3.39
N GLY A 67 -8.59 -12.75 -3.62
CA GLY A 67 -8.12 -12.09 -4.84
C GLY A 67 -8.38 -10.59 -4.96
N SER A 68 -9.00 -9.95 -3.96
CA SER A 68 -9.18 -8.48 -3.92
C SER A 68 -7.87 -7.70 -3.74
N ILE A 69 -6.82 -8.34 -3.23
CA ILE A 69 -5.47 -7.78 -3.11
C ILE A 69 -4.51 -8.63 -3.93
N GLU A 70 -3.72 -7.97 -4.77
CA GLU A 70 -2.68 -8.60 -5.58
C GLU A 70 -1.31 -8.01 -5.20
N VAL A 71 -0.41 -8.87 -4.73
CA VAL A 71 0.97 -8.49 -4.43
C VAL A 71 1.84 -8.90 -5.61
N GLN A 72 2.47 -7.93 -6.26
CA GLN A 72 3.39 -8.11 -7.37
C GLN A 72 4.82 -8.01 -6.83
N VAL A 73 5.56 -9.12 -6.85
CA VAL A 73 6.92 -9.18 -6.30
C VAL A 73 7.93 -8.88 -7.41
N PHE A 74 8.81 -7.91 -7.16
CA PHE A 74 9.89 -7.49 -8.06
C PHE A 74 11.24 -7.76 -7.40
N PRO A 75 11.82 -8.96 -7.60
CA PRO A 75 13.08 -9.35 -6.99
C PRO A 75 14.28 -8.74 -7.73
N ASN A 76 15.48 -9.01 -7.23
CA ASN A 76 16.76 -8.71 -7.88
C ASN A 76 16.90 -7.25 -8.34
N SER A 77 16.38 -6.30 -7.55
CA SER A 77 16.43 -4.87 -7.87
C SER A 77 15.84 -4.51 -9.24
N GLN A 78 14.82 -5.25 -9.71
CA GLN A 78 14.19 -5.02 -11.02
C GLN A 78 13.60 -3.61 -11.16
N LEU A 79 13.07 -3.05 -10.06
CA LEU A 79 12.50 -1.70 -10.05
C LEU A 79 13.48 -0.66 -9.48
N PHE A 80 14.04 -0.93 -8.31
CA PHE A 80 14.90 0.00 -7.57
C PHE A 80 16.05 -0.73 -6.90
N LYS A 81 17.19 -0.05 -6.75
CA LYS A 81 18.35 -0.58 -6.02
C LYS A 81 18.21 -0.36 -4.51
N ASP A 82 19.09 -1.03 -3.77
CA ASP A 82 19.19 -0.89 -2.32
C ASP A 82 19.42 0.58 -1.90
N GLY A 83 18.53 1.10 -1.07
CA GLY A 83 18.48 2.51 -0.66
C GLY A 83 17.54 3.38 -1.51
N GLU A 84 17.57 3.27 -2.84
CA GLU A 84 16.69 4.05 -3.75
C GLU A 84 15.21 3.72 -3.51
N GLU A 85 14.93 2.49 -3.07
CA GLU A 85 13.59 1.98 -2.79
C GLU A 85 12.86 2.73 -1.65
N PHE A 86 13.55 3.41 -0.75
CA PHE A 86 12.92 4.27 0.26
C PHE A 86 12.27 5.52 -0.35
N GLU A 87 12.94 6.15 -1.33
CA GLU A 87 12.37 7.30 -2.02
C GLU A 87 11.19 6.86 -2.91
N ALA A 88 11.32 5.71 -3.57
CA ALA A 88 10.25 5.11 -4.34
C ALA A 88 9.01 4.81 -3.47
N LEU A 89 9.21 4.32 -2.24
CA LEU A 89 8.15 4.14 -1.26
C LEU A 89 7.50 5.49 -0.91
N SER A 90 8.30 6.52 -0.62
CA SER A 90 7.78 7.84 -0.25
C SER A 90 6.99 8.53 -1.36
N ARG A 91 7.34 8.27 -2.63
CA ARG A 91 6.59 8.78 -3.79
C ARG A 91 5.36 7.94 -4.15
N GLY A 92 5.24 6.73 -3.58
CA GLY A 92 4.18 5.78 -3.91
C GLY A 92 4.42 4.99 -5.20
N ASP A 93 5.64 5.02 -5.74
CA ASP A 93 6.02 4.22 -6.91
C ASP A 93 5.92 2.71 -6.62
N VAL A 94 6.15 2.34 -5.35
CA VAL A 94 5.95 1.00 -4.77
C VAL A 94 5.20 1.10 -3.44
N GLN A 95 4.51 0.03 -3.06
CA GLN A 95 3.71 -0.02 -1.81
C GLN A 95 4.43 -0.81 -0.71
N MET A 96 5.45 -1.59 -1.05
CA MET A 96 6.20 -2.40 -0.10
C MET A 96 7.66 -2.57 -0.51
N ILE A 97 8.55 -2.52 0.48
CA ILE A 97 9.99 -2.74 0.35
C ILE A 97 10.48 -3.64 1.50
N ALA A 98 11.61 -4.31 1.33
CA ALA A 98 12.22 -5.15 2.37
C ALA A 98 13.75 -4.90 2.51
N PRO A 99 14.13 -3.68 2.91
CA PRO A 99 15.53 -3.23 2.98
C PRO A 99 16.34 -4.02 4.02
N ALA A 100 17.66 -3.91 3.93
CA ALA A 100 18.54 -4.33 5.02
C ALA A 100 18.38 -3.41 6.25
N THR A 101 18.53 -3.97 7.45
CA THR A 101 18.48 -3.19 8.72
C THR A 101 19.48 -2.04 8.74
N SER A 102 20.66 -2.24 8.14
CA SER A 102 21.70 -1.22 8.02
C SER A 102 21.32 0.00 7.17
N LYS A 103 20.31 -0.12 6.28
CA LYS A 103 19.76 1.02 5.55
C LYS A 103 18.71 1.75 6.38
N VAL A 104 17.91 1.01 7.13
CA VAL A 104 16.95 1.59 8.09
C VAL A 104 17.69 2.39 9.15
N SER A 105 18.82 1.90 9.66
CA SER A 105 19.61 2.57 10.70
C SER A 105 20.30 3.86 10.26
N GLN A 106 20.45 4.10 8.94
CA GLN A 106 20.90 5.38 8.39
C GLN A 106 19.81 6.45 8.43
N LEU A 107 18.55 6.07 8.27
CA LEU A 107 17.40 6.97 8.36
C LEU A 107 16.92 7.16 9.80
N PHE A 108 17.00 6.10 10.60
CA PHE A 108 16.50 6.03 11.96
C PHE A 108 17.61 5.53 12.91
N PRO A 109 18.44 6.43 13.48
CA PRO A 109 19.60 6.06 14.28
C PRO A 109 19.31 5.09 15.44
N GLN A 110 18.10 5.13 16.00
CA GLN A 110 17.67 4.19 17.05
C GLN A 110 17.69 2.71 16.61
N TRP A 111 17.64 2.43 15.30
CA TRP A 111 17.76 1.07 14.77
C TRP A 111 19.20 0.54 14.79
N GLN A 112 20.21 1.39 15.06
CA GLN A 112 21.61 0.95 15.16
C GLN A 112 21.86 -0.04 16.30
N ILE A 113 20.95 -0.13 17.27
CA ILE A 113 21.02 -1.14 18.34
C ILE A 113 21.09 -2.57 17.76
N TRP A 114 20.45 -2.81 16.62
CA TRP A 114 20.46 -4.10 15.91
C TRP A 114 21.80 -4.39 15.22
N ASP A 115 22.63 -3.37 14.98
CA ASP A 115 23.91 -3.47 14.29
C ASP A 115 25.11 -3.60 15.26
N LEU A 116 24.85 -3.69 16.57
CA LEU A 116 25.89 -3.80 17.60
C LEU A 116 26.57 -5.19 17.57
N PRO A 117 27.92 -5.24 17.59
CA PRO A 117 28.64 -6.50 17.57
C PRO A 117 28.38 -7.30 18.86
N TYR A 118 28.05 -8.58 18.71
CA TYR A 118 27.76 -9.53 19.80
C TYR A 118 26.58 -9.14 20.71
N PHE A 119 25.66 -8.29 20.24
CA PHE A 119 24.50 -7.87 21.02
C PHE A 119 23.53 -9.01 21.35
N PHE A 120 23.37 -9.98 20.44
CA PHE A 120 22.54 -11.16 20.66
C PHE A 120 23.37 -12.37 21.09
N SER A 121 22.91 -13.08 22.12
CA SER A 121 23.58 -14.27 22.64
C SER A 121 23.34 -15.52 21.79
N ASN A 122 22.19 -15.63 21.15
CA ASN A 122 21.81 -16.72 20.26
C ASN A 122 20.61 -16.33 19.38
N LEU A 123 20.25 -17.19 18.41
CA LEU A 123 19.12 -16.95 17.51
C LEU A 123 17.78 -16.91 18.25
N GLU A 124 17.62 -17.69 19.32
CA GLU A 124 16.40 -17.66 20.15
C GLU A 124 16.20 -16.28 20.81
N SER A 125 17.28 -15.65 21.26
CA SER A 125 17.27 -14.28 21.80
C SER A 125 16.83 -13.27 20.74
N VAL A 126 17.23 -13.46 19.48
CA VAL A 126 16.77 -12.61 18.36
C VAL A 126 15.26 -12.74 18.18
N HIS A 127 14.75 -13.98 18.15
CA HIS A 127 13.31 -14.23 18.00
C HIS A 127 12.50 -13.67 19.17
N GLN A 128 12.92 -13.90 20.41
CA GLN A 128 12.23 -13.38 21.60
C GLN A 128 12.10 -11.85 21.59
N ILE A 129 13.12 -11.13 21.14
CA ILE A 129 13.09 -9.65 21.12
C ILE A 129 12.26 -9.14 19.92
N MET A 130 12.31 -9.83 18.78
CA MET A 130 11.62 -9.40 17.56
C MET A 130 10.12 -9.75 17.54
N ASP A 131 9.74 -10.88 18.14
CA ASP A 131 8.37 -11.39 18.09
C ASP A 131 7.46 -10.76 19.18
N GLY A 132 8.03 -10.14 20.21
CA GLY A 132 7.31 -9.41 21.27
C GLY A 132 6.76 -10.28 22.38
#